data_AF-R6A440-F1
#
_entry.id   AF-R6A440-F1
#
_cell.length_a   1.000
_cell.length_b   1.000
_cell.length_c   1.000
_cell.angle_alpha   90.00
_cell.angle_beta   90.00
_cell.angle_gamma   90.00
#
_symmetry.space_group_name_H-M   'P 1'
#
loop_
_entity.id
_entity.type
_entity.pdbx_description
1 polymer ?
#
loop_
_entity_poly.entity_id
_entity_poly.type
_entity_poly.pdbx_seq_one_letter_code
_entity_poly.pdbx_strand_id
1 'polypeptide(L)'
;MTSLNSLTKLFGIGLLAAMFSCSAFAADAPKMGADKHVAKGVACQTCHGTDLKNPNLPTEETCTQCHPKAMLIEKTKDLPGANPHNAPHNGDCINCHLMHEPPEDYCAQCHKFNFKVK
;
A
#
# COMPACT_ATOMS: atom_id res chain seq x y z
N MET A 1 0.02 -56.97 38.37
CA MET A 1 0.17 -55.53 38.66
C MET A 1 0.75 -54.88 37.43
N THR A 2 0.17 -53.75 37.03
CA THR A 2 0.80 -52.62 36.31
C THR A 2 1.69 -52.93 35.09
N SER A 3 1.25 -52.47 33.90
CA SER A 3 2.12 -51.82 32.89
C SER A 3 1.76 -52.18 31.44
N LEU A 4 0.52 -51.95 31.01
CA LEU A 4 0.23 -51.87 29.56
C LEU A 4 -0.73 -50.72 29.18
N ASN A 5 -1.54 -50.21 30.12
CA ASN A 5 -2.50 -49.13 29.88
C ASN A 5 -1.94 -47.69 29.98
N SER A 6 -0.70 -47.50 30.43
CA SER A 6 -0.10 -46.16 30.55
C SER A 6 0.67 -45.73 29.30
N LEU A 7 1.28 -46.65 28.54
CA LEU A 7 2.09 -46.27 27.37
C LEU A 7 1.24 -45.82 26.17
N THR A 8 0.10 -46.46 25.93
CA THR A 8 -0.81 -46.11 24.83
C THR A 8 -1.55 -44.79 25.04
N LYS A 9 -1.81 -44.41 26.31
CA LYS A 9 -2.38 -43.08 26.64
C LYS A 9 -1.35 -41.94 26.51
N LEU A 10 -0.07 -42.20 26.74
CA LEU A 10 0.99 -41.19 26.57
C LEU A 10 1.27 -40.87 25.10
N PHE A 11 1.19 -41.85 24.19
CA PHE A 11 1.41 -41.61 22.77
C PHE A 11 0.23 -40.92 22.06
N GLY A 12 -1.01 -41.14 22.51
CA GLY A 12 -2.19 -40.49 21.94
C GLY A 12 -2.33 -38.99 22.29
N ILE A 13 -1.73 -38.56 23.40
CA ILE A 13 -1.80 -37.17 23.87
C ILE A 13 -0.63 -36.32 23.34
N GLY A 14 0.53 -36.94 23.11
CA GLY A 14 1.72 -36.24 22.58
C GLY A 14 1.57 -35.76 21.13
N LEU A 15 0.76 -36.44 20.31
CA LEU A 15 0.59 -36.09 18.89
C LEU A 15 -0.38 -34.91 18.66
N LEU A 16 -1.29 -34.65 19.60
CA LEU A 16 -2.24 -33.53 19.50
C LEU A 16 -1.65 -32.19 19.95
N ALA A 17 -0.58 -32.20 20.77
CA ALA A 17 0.06 -31.00 21.29
C ALA A 17 1.05 -30.35 20.30
N ALA A 18 1.46 -31.05 19.25
CA ALA A 18 2.45 -30.56 18.28
C ALA A 18 1.85 -29.75 17.13
N MET A 19 0.52 -29.70 16.98
CA MET A 19 -0.15 -29.02 15.86
C MET A 19 -0.60 -27.58 16.17
N PHE A 20 -0.35 -27.07 17.39
CA PHE A 20 -0.83 -25.73 17.80
C PHE A 20 0.21 -24.60 17.68
N SER A 21 1.43 -24.89 17.20
CA SER A 21 2.56 -23.95 17.26
C SER A 21 2.83 -23.17 15.96
N CYS A 22 2.07 -23.39 14.88
CA CYS A 22 2.22 -22.64 13.64
C CYS A 22 1.09 -21.63 13.44
N SER A 23 0.96 -20.67 14.36
CA SER A 23 0.31 -19.41 14.01
C SER A 23 1.27 -18.64 13.10
N ALA A 24 1.19 -18.86 11.80
CA ALA A 24 1.84 -17.97 10.84
C ALA A 24 1.21 -16.59 11.05
N PHE A 25 1.93 -15.68 11.68
CA PHE A 25 1.57 -14.27 11.65
C PHE A 25 1.68 -13.84 10.18
N ALA A 26 0.56 -13.82 9.47
CA ALA A 26 0.48 -13.11 8.21
C ALA A 26 0.75 -11.65 8.54
N ALA A 27 1.95 -11.17 8.23
CA ALA A 27 2.21 -9.74 8.25
C ALA A 27 1.22 -9.10 7.26
N ASP A 28 0.47 -8.09 7.70
CA ASP A 28 -0.40 -7.33 6.81
C ASP A 28 0.44 -6.86 5.61
N ALA A 29 -0.07 -7.07 4.39
CA ALA A 29 0.57 -6.56 3.20
C ALA A 29 0.80 -5.03 3.35
N PRO A 30 1.92 -4.48 2.85
CA PRO A 30 2.14 -3.04 2.89
C PRO A 30 0.94 -2.33 2.26
N LYS A 31 0.31 -1.40 2.99
CA LYS A 31 -0.83 -0.65 2.47
C LYS A 31 -0.36 0.23 1.32
N MET A 32 -0.81 -0.10 0.11
CA MET A 32 -0.51 0.64 -1.11
C MET A 32 -1.33 1.94 -1.16
N GLY A 33 -1.05 2.80 -2.16
CA GLY A 33 -1.76 4.07 -2.33
C GLY A 33 -3.29 3.90 -2.45
N ALA A 34 -3.74 2.87 -3.17
CA ALA A 34 -5.15 2.54 -3.35
C ALA A 34 -5.82 2.14 -2.02
N ASP A 35 -5.14 1.36 -1.18
CA ASP A 35 -5.69 0.91 0.11
C ASP A 35 -5.98 2.09 1.04
N LYS A 36 -5.16 3.15 0.98
CA LYS A 36 -5.38 4.38 1.75
C LYS A 36 -6.65 5.12 1.30
N HIS A 37 -6.98 5.08 0.01
CA HIS A 37 -8.19 5.68 -0.53
C HIS A 37 -9.43 4.85 -0.18
N VAL A 38 -9.35 3.52 -0.36
CA VAL A 38 -10.44 2.59 0.02
C VAL A 38 -10.74 2.67 1.51
N ALA A 39 -9.71 2.78 2.36
CA ALA A 39 -9.89 2.97 3.81
C ALA A 39 -10.60 4.28 4.18
N LYS A 40 -10.66 5.25 3.27
CA LYS A 40 -11.42 6.51 3.41
C LYS A 40 -12.80 6.46 2.74
N GLY A 41 -13.22 5.29 2.24
CA GLY A 41 -14.50 5.09 1.59
C GLY A 41 -14.54 5.46 0.11
N VAL A 42 -13.38 5.67 -0.53
CA VAL A 42 -13.33 5.91 -1.98
C VAL A 42 -13.51 4.57 -2.71
N ALA A 43 -14.51 4.49 -3.57
CA ALA A 43 -14.79 3.30 -4.35
C ALA A 43 -13.85 3.18 -5.56
N CYS A 44 -13.57 1.96 -6.01
CA CYS A 44 -12.70 1.70 -7.16
C CYS A 44 -13.14 2.47 -8.42
N GLN A 45 -14.47 2.60 -8.60
CA GLN A 45 -15.09 3.27 -9.73
C GLN A 45 -14.80 4.77 -9.79
N THR A 46 -14.47 5.39 -8.65
CA THR A 46 -14.07 6.81 -8.61
C THR A 46 -12.85 7.06 -9.48
N CYS A 47 -11.93 6.09 -9.56
CA CYS A 47 -10.73 6.21 -10.39
C CYS A 47 -10.83 5.45 -11.71
N HIS A 48 -11.45 4.27 -11.70
CA HIS A 48 -11.44 3.34 -12.82
C HIS A 48 -12.72 3.35 -13.67
N GLY A 49 -13.72 4.17 -13.32
CA GLY A 49 -15.02 4.14 -13.98
C GLY A 49 -15.87 2.94 -13.56
N THR A 50 -17.08 2.85 -14.13
CA THR A 50 -18.09 1.87 -13.68
C THR A 50 -17.88 0.47 -14.24
N ASP A 51 -17.24 0.32 -15.42
CA ASP A 51 -16.92 -0.97 -16.00
C ASP A 51 -15.57 -1.50 -15.48
N LEU A 52 -15.61 -2.18 -14.33
CA LEU A 52 -14.41 -2.76 -13.73
C LEU A 52 -13.82 -3.95 -14.50
N LYS A 53 -14.50 -4.48 -15.53
CA LYS A 53 -13.90 -5.47 -16.43
C LYS A 53 -12.98 -4.81 -17.45
N ASN A 54 -13.21 -3.54 -17.76
CA ASN A 54 -12.40 -2.71 -18.65
C ASN A 54 -12.09 -1.38 -17.95
N PRO A 55 -11.30 -1.40 -16.85
CA PRO A 55 -11.10 -0.23 -16.02
C PRO A 55 -10.37 0.88 -16.78
N ASN A 56 -10.82 2.11 -16.61
CA ASN A 56 -10.09 3.27 -17.07
C ASN A 56 -8.77 3.40 -16.31
N LEU A 57 -7.72 3.85 -17.00
CA LEU A 57 -6.50 4.28 -16.34
C LEU A 57 -6.70 5.69 -15.79
N PRO A 58 -6.43 5.92 -14.49
CA PRO A 58 -6.56 7.24 -13.89
C PRO A 58 -5.66 8.27 -14.59
N THR A 59 -6.20 9.46 -14.84
CA THR A 59 -5.46 10.61 -15.34
C THR A 59 -5.12 11.58 -14.21
N GLU A 60 -4.32 12.62 -14.48
CA GLU A 60 -4.10 13.70 -13.51
C GLU A 60 -5.42 14.34 -13.03
N GLU A 61 -6.42 14.44 -13.91
CA GLU A 61 -7.74 14.98 -13.59
C GLU A 61 -8.47 14.11 -12.57
N THR A 62 -8.35 12.78 -12.67
CA THR A 62 -8.92 11.85 -11.69
C THR A 62 -8.41 12.15 -10.28
N CYS A 63 -7.12 12.48 -10.14
CA CYS A 63 -6.52 12.80 -8.84
C CYS A 63 -6.92 14.21 -8.37
N THR A 64 -6.88 15.18 -9.27
CA THR A 64 -7.01 16.60 -8.93
C THR A 64 -8.45 17.04 -8.65
N GLN A 65 -9.45 16.22 -8.99
CA GLN A 65 -10.84 16.38 -8.52
C GLN A 65 -10.95 16.47 -6.99
N CYS A 66 -10.12 15.71 -6.26
CA CYS A 66 -10.09 15.72 -4.79
C CYS A 66 -8.80 16.33 -4.21
N HIS A 67 -7.72 16.35 -4.98
CA HIS A 67 -6.42 16.90 -4.58
C HIS A 67 -6.00 18.07 -5.49
N PRO A 68 -6.58 19.27 -5.33
CA PRO A 68 -6.28 20.40 -6.21
C PRO A 68 -4.79 20.73 -6.22
N LYS A 69 -4.18 20.78 -7.41
CA LYS A 69 -2.72 20.96 -7.58
C LYS A 69 -2.18 22.20 -6.88
N ALA A 70 -2.91 23.33 -6.95
CA ALA A 70 -2.53 24.56 -6.26
C ALA A 70 -2.43 24.38 -4.73
N MET A 71 -3.35 23.60 -4.12
CA MET A 71 -3.32 23.30 -2.69
C MET A 71 -2.16 22.38 -2.33
N LEU A 72 -1.82 21.42 -3.20
CA LEU A 72 -0.65 20.56 -3.03
C LEU A 72 0.65 21.37 -3.07
N ILE A 73 0.79 22.24 -4.08
CA ILE A 73 1.94 23.15 -4.23
C ILE A 73 2.15 23.98 -2.98
N GLU A 74 1.10 24.64 -2.49
CA GLU A 74 1.17 25.47 -1.29
C GLU A 74 1.55 24.64 -0.05
N LYS A 75 0.96 23.45 0.11
CA LYS A 75 1.23 22.56 1.25
C LYS A 75 2.66 22.01 1.25
N THR A 76 3.30 21.93 0.09
CA THR A 76 4.68 21.42 -0.04
C THR A 76 5.71 22.48 -0.36
N LYS A 77 5.38 23.77 -0.21
CA LYS A 77 6.28 24.90 -0.51
C LYS A 77 7.56 24.91 0.33
N ASP A 78 7.50 24.39 1.55
CA ASP A 78 8.61 24.39 2.52
C ASP A 78 9.45 23.11 2.46
N LEU A 79 9.24 22.23 1.46
CA LEU A 79 10.12 21.09 1.27
C LEU A 79 11.52 21.54 0.86
N PRO A 80 12.58 20.89 1.39
CA PRO A 80 13.95 21.29 1.11
C PRO A 80 14.31 21.07 -0.38
N GLY A 81 15.05 22.03 -0.95
CA GLY A 81 15.64 21.93 -2.27
C GLY A 81 14.71 22.27 -3.43
N ALA A 82 13.53 21.65 -3.50
CA ALA A 82 12.53 21.91 -4.53
C ALA A 82 11.12 21.51 -4.08
N ASN A 83 10.11 21.95 -4.84
CA ASN A 83 8.72 21.53 -4.64
C ASN A 83 8.32 20.51 -5.72
N PRO A 84 8.10 19.22 -5.37
CA PRO A 84 7.80 18.17 -6.35
C PRO A 84 6.46 18.38 -7.05
N HIS A 85 5.52 19.13 -6.45
CA HIS A 85 4.21 19.42 -7.04
C HIS A 85 4.21 20.67 -7.92
N ASN A 86 5.31 21.43 -7.94
CA ASN A 86 5.53 22.58 -8.82
C ASN A 86 6.73 22.33 -9.75
N ALA A 87 6.89 21.08 -10.19
CA ALA A 87 7.98 20.70 -11.08
C ALA A 87 7.76 21.23 -12.50
N PRO A 88 8.83 21.66 -13.22
CA PRO A 88 8.72 22.12 -14.59
C PRO A 88 8.50 20.98 -15.60
N HIS A 89 8.70 19.72 -15.19
CA HIS A 89 8.54 18.53 -16.02
C HIS A 89 8.19 17.31 -15.14
N ASN A 90 7.59 16.29 -15.75
CA ASN A 90 7.28 14.99 -15.11
C ASN A 90 6.46 15.13 -13.82
N GLY A 91 5.63 16.18 -13.74
CA GLY A 91 4.79 16.49 -12.59
C GLY A 91 3.46 15.75 -12.56
N ASP A 92 3.28 14.73 -13.40
CA ASP A 92 2.08 13.89 -13.42
C ASP A 92 2.02 13.06 -12.14
N CYS A 93 0.83 12.97 -11.53
CA CYS A 93 0.65 12.32 -10.23
C CYS A 93 1.15 10.86 -10.25
N ILE A 94 0.89 10.15 -11.35
CA ILE A 94 1.16 8.71 -11.50
C ILE A 94 2.64 8.37 -11.69
N ASN A 95 3.51 9.35 -11.95
CA ASN A 95 4.95 9.09 -12.02
C ASN A 95 5.54 8.81 -10.64
N CYS A 96 4.89 9.26 -9.57
CA CYS A 96 5.40 9.13 -8.19
C CYS A 96 4.41 8.38 -7.29
N HIS A 97 3.12 8.72 -7.39
CA HIS A 97 2.05 8.16 -6.54
C HIS A 97 1.46 6.91 -7.18
N LEU A 98 2.21 5.81 -7.11
CA LEU A 98 1.76 4.50 -7.56
C LEU A 98 0.69 3.96 -6.59
N MET A 99 -0.50 3.67 -7.12
CA MET A 99 -1.63 3.29 -6.28
C MET A 99 -1.67 1.80 -5.96
N HIS A 100 -1.20 0.95 -6.87
CA HIS A 100 -1.18 -0.51 -6.69
C HIS A 100 0.24 -1.07 -6.50
N GLU A 101 1.21 -0.18 -6.26
CA GLU A 101 2.62 -0.50 -6.01
C GLU A 101 3.18 0.49 -4.97
N PRO A 102 4.37 0.24 -4.38
CA PRO A 102 5.01 1.23 -3.52
C PRO A 102 5.28 2.53 -4.27
N PRO A 103 5.09 3.71 -3.66
CA PRO A 103 5.37 4.98 -4.33
C PRO A 103 6.86 5.15 -4.60
N GLU A 104 7.20 5.92 -5.63
CA GLU A 104 8.57 6.19 -6.04
C GLU A 104 8.91 7.68 -6.07
N ASP A 105 10.15 8.03 -5.73
CA ASP A 105 10.69 9.38 -5.97
C ASP A 105 11.22 9.45 -7.41
N TYR A 106 10.33 9.72 -8.36
CA TYR A 106 10.71 9.84 -9.78
C TYR A 106 11.79 10.89 -10.02
N CYS A 107 11.81 11.95 -9.20
CA CYS A 107 12.83 13.00 -9.29
C CYS A 107 14.23 12.44 -8.98
N ALA A 108 14.33 11.40 -8.14
CA ALA A 108 15.61 10.79 -7.75
C ALA A 108 16.36 10.09 -8.89
N GLN A 109 15.70 9.89 -10.04
CA GLN A 109 16.36 9.36 -11.24
C GLN A 109 17.41 10.34 -11.80
N CYS A 110 17.20 11.65 -11.59
CA CYS A 110 18.08 12.71 -12.10
C CYS A 110 18.59 13.66 -11.00
N HIS A 111 17.83 13.83 -9.93
CA HIS A 111 18.11 14.79 -8.85
C HIS A 111 18.33 14.09 -7.51
N LYS A 112 18.82 14.83 -6.51
CA LYS A 112 19.09 14.30 -5.16
C LYS A 112 18.36 15.09 -4.08
N PHE A 113 17.08 15.39 -4.31
CA PHE A 113 16.22 16.05 -3.32
C PHE A 113 15.82 15.10 -2.18
N ASN A 114 15.77 13.79 -2.45
CA ASN A 114 15.41 12.73 -1.51
C ASN A 114 13.98 12.88 -0.96
N PHE A 115 13.01 13.10 -1.85
CA PHE A 115 11.63 13.26 -1.45
C PHE A 115 11.08 11.97 -0.82
N LYS A 116 10.15 12.14 0.12
CA LYS A 116 9.40 11.04 0.74
C LYS A 116 7.98 11.07 0.21
N VAL A 117 7.77 10.34 -0.88
CA VAL A 117 6.47 10.24 -1.54
C VAL A 117 5.51 9.44 -0.66
N LYS A 118 4.25 9.89 -0.62
CA LYS A 118 3.22 9.37 0.30
C LYS A 118 2.09 8.65 -0.42
#